data_AF-A0A7C5L5H2-F1
#
_entry.id   AF-A0A7C5L5H2-F1
#
_cell.length_a   1.000
_cell.length_b   1.000
_cell.length_c   1.000
_cell.angle_alpha   90.00
_cell.angle_beta   90.00
_cell.angle_gamma   90.00
#
_symmetry.space_group_name_H-M   'P 1'
#
loop_
_entity.id
_entity.type
_entity.pdbx_description
1 polymer ?
#
loop_
_entity_poly.entity_id
_entity_poly.type
_entity_poly.pdbx_seq_one_letter_code
_entity_poly.pdbx_strand_id
1 'polypeptide(L)' 'EKYVHRLGNYTLLEVGKNREAGDKPFEDKKALYQASQFKLAQDLLKYEEWNIAALNQRQEQMAKWAKAIWKM' A
#
# COMPACT_ATOMS: atom_id res chain seq x y z
N GLU A 1 0.93 5.36 17.85
CA GLU A 1 1.00 6.42 16.81
C GLU A 1 2.19 6.32 15.84
N LYS A 2 3.42 6.00 16.28
CA LYS A 2 4.67 6.03 15.47
C LYS A 2 4.64 5.44 14.04
N TYR A 3 3.73 4.50 13.76
CA TYR A 3 3.64 3.80 12.47
C TYR A 3 2.34 4.04 11.70
N VAL A 4 1.36 4.75 12.26
CA VAL A 4 0.02 4.88 11.67
C VAL A 4 0.04 5.80 10.45
N HIS A 5 0.66 6.98 10.57
CA HIS A 5 0.67 8.01 9.53
C HIS A 5 1.88 7.94 8.59
N ARG A 6 2.42 6.73 8.36
CA ARG A 6 3.56 6.53 7.45
C ARG A 6 3.10 6.43 6.00
N LEU A 7 3.89 6.99 5.09
CA LEU A 7 3.59 7.00 3.65
C LEU A 7 3.33 5.58 3.10
N GLY A 8 4.08 4.58 3.58
CA GLY A 8 3.92 3.20 3.14
C GLY A 8 2.54 2.59 3.45
N ASN A 9 1.77 3.11 4.40
CA ASN A 9 0.41 2.63 4.67
C ASN A 9 -0.62 3.11 3.64
N TYR A 10 -0.26 4.06 2.78
CA TYR A 10 -1.16 4.61 1.79
C TYR A 10 -0.99 3.93 0.42
N THR A 11 -2.12 3.79 -0.26
CA THR A 11 -2.18 3.35 -1.66
C THR A 11 -3.39 3.99 -2.30
N LEU A 12 -3.33 4.22 -3.62
CA LEU A 12 -4.50 4.65 -4.37
C LEU A 12 -5.46 3.47 -4.56
N LEU A 13 -6.75 3.75 -4.42
CA LEU A 13 -7.86 2.84 -4.66
C LEU A 13 -9.05 3.61 -5.22
N GLU A 14 -9.87 2.91 -6.00
CA GLU A 14 -11.15 3.41 -6.47
C GLU A 14 -12.07 3.70 -5.28
N VAL A 15 -12.86 4.78 -5.34
CA VAL A 15 -13.62 5.32 -4.19
C VAL A 15 -14.47 4.25 -3.49
N GLY A 16 -15.16 3.40 -4.25
CA GLY A 16 -15.95 2.29 -3.70
C GLY A 16 -15.10 1.27 -2.94
N LYS A 17 -14.00 0.81 -3.55
CA LYS A 17 -13.06 -0.15 -2.94
C LYS A 17 -12.35 0.45 -1.72
N ASN A 18 -11.98 1.74 -1.77
CA ASN A 18 -11.37 2.44 -0.65
C ASN A 18 -12.32 2.53 0.55
N ARG A 19 -13.59 2.88 0.30
CA ARG A 19 -14.64 2.90 1.33
C ARG A 19 -14.87 1.52 1.92
N GLU A 20 -14.89 0.49 1.09
CA GLU A 20 -15.06 -0.89 1.52
C GLU A 20 -13.86 -1.43 2.31
N ALA A 21 -12.64 -1.04 1.93
CA ALA A 21 -11.41 -1.43 2.60
C ALA A 21 -11.34 -0.87 4.01
N GLY A 22 -11.60 0.43 4.20
CA GLY A 22 -11.65 1.09 5.51
C GLY A 22 -10.48 0.75 6.43
N ASP A 23 -10.78 0.48 7.69
CA ASP A 23 -9.84 0.05 8.74
C ASP A 23 -9.72 -1.47 8.88
N LYS A 24 -10.27 -2.24 7.93
CA LYS A 24 -10.23 -3.71 7.96
C LYS A 24 -8.79 -4.26 8.03
N PRO A 25 -8.61 -5.48 8.56
CA PRO A 25 -7.35 -6.21 8.48
C PRO A 25 -6.80 -6.29 7.05
N PHE A 26 -5.48 -6.41 6.94
CA PHE A 26 -4.80 -6.49 5.64
C PHE A 26 -5.28 -7.69 4.81
N GLU A 27 -5.50 -8.85 5.44
CA GLU A 27 -6.01 -10.05 4.77
C GLU A 27 -7.34 -9.78 4.04
N ASP A 28 -8.28 -9.14 4.73
CA ASP A 28 -9.60 -8.81 4.16
C ASP A 28 -9.49 -7.81 3.00
N LYS A 29 -8.45 -6.96 3.03
CA LYS A 29 -8.19 -5.96 1.99
C LYS A 29 -7.53 -6.55 0.74
N LYS A 30 -6.89 -7.73 0.82
CA LYS A 30 -6.20 -8.35 -0.34
C LYS A 30 -7.13 -8.55 -1.54
N ALA A 31 -8.35 -9.03 -1.31
CA ALA A 31 -9.32 -9.21 -2.40
C ALA A 31 -9.64 -7.89 -3.13
N LEU A 32 -9.75 -6.79 -2.37
CA LEU A 32 -10.00 -5.45 -2.92
C LEU A 32 -8.79 -4.92 -3.70
N TYR A 33 -7.58 -5.18 -3.20
CA TYR A 33 -6.34 -4.81 -3.88
C TYR A 33 -6.16 -5.58 -5.20
N GLN A 34 -6.51 -6.87 -5.21
CA GLN A 34 -6.48 -7.71 -6.42
C GLN A 34 -7.46 -7.22 -7.48
N ALA A 35 -8.66 -6.81 -7.06
CA ALA A 35 -9.68 -6.30 -7.97
C ALA A 35 -9.42 -4.86 -8.43
N SER A 36 -8.43 -4.14 -7.86
CA SER A 36 -8.15 -2.75 -8.21
C SER A 36 -7.53 -2.65 -9.61
N GLN A 37 -7.90 -1.61 -10.36
CA GLN A 37 -7.25 -1.26 -11.62
C GLN A 37 -5.85 -0.67 -11.43
N PHE A 38 -5.52 -0.20 -10.22
CA PHE A 38 -4.24 0.41 -9.94
C PHE A 38 -3.18 -0.64 -9.62
N LYS A 39 -2.13 -0.71 -10.43
CA LYS A 39 -1.04 -1.67 -10.23
C LYS A 39 -0.35 -1.51 -8.86
N LEU A 40 -0.26 -0.29 -8.37
CA LEU A 40 0.31 0.03 -7.06
C LEU A 40 -0.46 -0.61 -5.89
N ALA A 41 -1.78 -0.76 -6.03
CA ALA A 41 -2.60 -1.49 -5.05
C ALA A 41 -2.36 -3.00 -5.17
N GLN A 42 -2.36 -3.54 -6.39
CA GLN A 42 -2.06 -4.97 -6.62
C GLN A 42 -0.67 -5.37 -6.12
N ASP A 43 0.31 -4.47 -6.17
CA ASP A 43 1.66 -4.71 -5.64
C ASP A 43 1.68 -5.00 -4.13
N LEU A 44 0.64 -4.61 -3.37
CA LEU A 44 0.51 -4.98 -1.97
C LEU A 44 0.32 -6.50 -1.77
N LEU A 45 -0.17 -7.21 -2.78
CA LEU A 45 -0.38 -8.67 -2.70
C LEU A 45 0.94 -9.46 -2.65
N LYS A 46 2.08 -8.81 -2.91
CA LYS A 46 3.41 -9.40 -2.74
C LYS A 46 3.78 -9.63 -1.28
N TYR A 47 3.09 -8.97 -0.36
CA TYR A 47 3.30 -9.12 1.08
C TYR A 47 2.32 -10.15 1.63
N GLU A 48 2.86 -11.17 2.30
CA GLU A 48 2.03 -12.18 2.99
C GLU A 48 1.34 -11.57 4.21
N GLU A 49 2.04 -10.76 4.99
CA GLU A 49 1.51 -10.08 6.17
C GLU A 49 1.89 -8.59 6.18
N TRP A 50 1.05 -7.77 6.83
CA TRP A 50 1.30 -6.34 6.98
C TRP A 50 1.89 -6.02 8.36
N ASN A 51 3.21 -6.15 8.46
CA ASN A 51 3.98 -5.85 9.68
C ASN A 51 4.90 -4.62 9.48
N ILE A 52 5.66 -4.26 10.52
CA ILE A 52 6.57 -3.10 10.49
C ILE A 52 7.69 -3.28 9.43
N ALA A 53 8.15 -4.52 9.21
CA ALA A 53 9.18 -4.81 8.22
C ALA A 53 8.65 -4.60 6.79
N ALA A 54 7.45 -5.10 6.48
CA ALA A 54 6.76 -4.88 5.22
C ALA A 54 6.50 -3.38 4.95
N LEU A 55 6.06 -2.65 5.98
CA LEU A 55 5.86 -1.20 5.91
C LEU A 55 7.16 -0.45 5.56
N ASN A 56 8.26 -0.79 6.23
CA ASN A 56 9.56 -0.17 5.95
C ASN A 56 10.04 -0.49 4.53
N GLN A 57 9.93 -1.76 4.12
CA GLN A 57 10.33 -2.20 2.78
C GLN A 57 9.53 -1.47 1.68
N ARG A 58 8.20 -1.37 1.83
CA ARG A 58 7.37 -0.63 0.87
C ARG A 58 7.76 0.84 0.80
N GLN A 59 7.97 1.50 1.94
CA GLN A 59 8.32 2.92 1.96
C GLN A 59 9.69 3.17 1.32
N GLU A 60 10.67 2.29 1.56
CA GLU A 60 11.97 2.36 0.88
C GLU A 60 11.82 2.20 -0.64
N GLN A 61 10.97 1.28 -1.09
CA GLN A 61 10.69 1.08 -2.50
C GLN A 61 10.04 2.31 -3.14
N MET A 62 9.09 2.95 -2.44
CA MET A 62 8.49 4.20 -2.88
C MET A 62 9.52 5.33 -3.00
N ALA A 63 10.46 5.42 -2.05
CA ALA A 63 11.54 6.41 -2.10
C ALA A 63 12.49 6.17 -3.29
N LYS A 64 12.80 4.91 -3.61
CA LYS A 64 13.59 4.54 -4.79
C LYS A 64 12.88 4.95 -6.09
N TRP A 65 11.58 4.68 -6.21
CA TRP A 65 10.79 5.12 -7.35
C TRP A 65 10.73 6.63 -7.48
N ALA A 66 10.53 7.34 -6.35
CA ALA A 66 10.45 8.79 -6.36
C ALA A 66 11.74 9.42 -6.90
N LYS A 67 12.92 8.97 -6.43
CA LYS A 67 14.22 9.44 -6.94
C LYS A 67 14.46 9.12 -8.42
N ALA A 68 13.91 8.01 -8.91
CA ALA A 68 14.07 7.61 -10.31
C ALA A 68 13.16 8.41 -11.25
N ILE A 69 11.94 8.74 -10.80
CA ILE A 69 10.93 9.46 -11.59
C ILE A 69 11.21 10.96 -11.58
N TRP A 70 11.32 11.53 -10.38
CA TRP A 70 11.68 12.92 -10.20
C TRP A 70 13.19 12.97 -10.09
N LYS A 71 13.84 13.36 -11.19
CA LYS A 71 15.27 13.73 -11.17
C LYS A 71 15.42 14.89 -10.18
N MET A 72 15.84 14.57 -8.97
CA MET A 72 16.27 15.53 -7.97
C MET A 72 17.75 15.87 -8.19
#